data_AF-A0A2V8I414-F1
#
_entry.id   AF-A0A2V8I414-F1
#
_cell.length_a   1.000
_cell.length_b   1.000
_cell.length_c   1.000
_cell.angle_alpha   90.00
_cell.angle_beta   90.00
_cell.angle_gamma   90.00
#
_symmetry.space_group_name_H-M   'P 1'
#
loop_
_entity.id
_entity.type
_entity.pdbx_description
1 polymer ?
#
loop_
_entity_poly.entity_id
_entity_poly.type
_entity_poly.pdbx_seq_one_letter_code
_entity_poly.pdbx_strand_id
1 'polypeptide(L)'
;MLRAVHGGDWNADFTQQTLLNMLERFGLTVNNPAIRVENIAAVMVTADLGPFEKPGSRIDVTVSSIGDATSLQGGILLQTPLIGPDGIVYALAQGSLVIGGLAAGNASTGVTVNHPTVGRIPNGANVERAVAAGMPQTIDVLEIELDRADSTPIKRATDALNTTFGVPIATPIDGRSIRLQVPPDYRQRPIDLQAELEIL
;
A
#
# COMPACT_ATOMS: atom_id res chain seq x y z
N MET A 1 20.74 47.27 10.02
CA MET A 1 20.72 46.15 10.98
C MET A 1 19.79 45.09 10.41
N LEU A 2 20.31 44.18 9.58
CA LEU A 2 19.54 43.13 8.92
C LEU A 2 19.45 41.92 9.86
N ARG A 3 18.24 41.60 10.30
CA ARG A 3 17.96 40.42 11.11
C ARG A 3 17.69 39.26 10.17
N ALA A 4 18.60 38.29 10.14
CA ALA A 4 18.37 37.02 9.47
C ALA A 4 17.23 36.28 10.18
N VAL A 5 16.12 36.03 9.47
CA VAL A 5 15.10 35.07 9.91
C VAL A 5 15.67 33.68 9.64
N HIS A 6 15.91 32.93 10.72
CA HIS A 6 16.31 31.53 10.67
C HIS A 6 15.26 30.72 9.91
N GLY A 7 15.72 29.94 8.93
CA GLY A 7 14.94 28.84 8.39
C GLY A 7 15.03 27.63 9.31
N GLY A 8 13.90 26.96 9.52
CA GLY A 8 13.81 25.66 10.19
C GLY A 8 13.09 25.73 11.53
N ASP A 9 11.77 25.42 11.55
CA ASP A 9 11.09 24.88 12.76
C ASP A 9 9.62 24.45 12.55
N TRP A 10 9.04 24.61 11.35
CA TRP A 10 7.63 24.25 11.10
C TRP A 10 7.26 22.79 11.47
N ASN A 11 8.22 21.86 11.39
CA ASN A 11 8.00 20.43 11.63
C ASN A 11 8.05 20.04 13.12
N ALA A 12 8.83 20.77 13.93
CA ALA A 12 8.98 20.52 15.37
C ALA A 12 7.68 20.90 16.12
N ASP A 13 7.01 21.96 15.68
CA ASP A 13 5.76 22.45 16.27
C ASP A 13 4.61 21.45 16.07
N PHE A 14 4.49 20.86 14.87
CA PHE A 14 3.45 19.87 14.56
C PHE A 14 3.59 18.59 15.41
N THR A 15 4.84 18.13 15.59
CA THR A 15 5.15 16.93 16.35
C THR A 15 4.89 17.13 17.85
N GLN A 16 5.23 18.30 18.39
CA GLN A 16 4.93 18.70 19.76
C GLN A 16 3.42 18.74 20.04
N GLN A 17 2.65 19.40 19.17
CA GLN A 17 1.21 19.51 19.34
C GLN A 17 0.54 18.13 19.28
N THR A 18 1.01 17.25 18.40
CA THR A 18 0.49 15.87 18.30
C THR A 18 0.72 15.10 19.61
N LEU A 19 1.93 15.18 20.18
CA LEU A 19 2.22 14.53 21.47
C LEU A 19 1.33 15.08 22.60
N LEU A 20 1.15 16.40 22.68
CA LEU A 20 0.28 17.02 23.68
C LEU A 20 -1.15 16.48 23.57
N ASN A 21 -1.72 16.48 22.37
CA ASN A 21 -3.05 15.95 22.12
C ASN A 21 -3.17 14.45 22.49
N MET A 22 -2.10 13.66 22.31
CA MET A 22 -2.08 12.25 22.71
C MET A 22 -2.03 12.09 24.23
N LEU A 23 -1.18 12.85 24.93
CA LEU A 23 -1.07 12.81 26.38
C LEU A 23 -2.40 13.19 27.04
N GLU A 24 -3.08 14.22 26.51
CA GLU A 24 -4.41 14.62 26.95
C GLU A 24 -5.46 13.51 26.74
N ARG A 25 -5.43 12.82 25.58
CA ARG A 25 -6.31 11.65 25.32
C ARG A 25 -6.07 10.50 26.29
N PHE A 26 -4.86 10.36 26.83
CA PHE A 26 -4.53 9.40 27.89
C PHE A 26 -4.83 9.92 29.31
N GLY A 27 -5.45 11.11 29.44
CA GLY A 27 -5.81 11.70 30.73
C GLY A 27 -4.64 12.34 31.46
N LEU A 28 -3.50 12.55 30.79
CA LEU A 28 -2.35 13.23 31.37
C LEU A 28 -2.48 14.74 31.10
N THR A 29 -2.58 15.52 32.17
CA THR A 29 -2.57 16.99 32.06
C THR A 29 -1.13 17.47 31.93
N VAL A 30 -0.84 18.13 30.81
CA VAL A 30 0.49 18.65 30.51
C VAL A 30 0.49 20.16 30.69
N ASN A 31 1.11 20.63 31.78
CA ASN A 31 1.12 22.06 32.15
C ASN A 31 2.34 22.83 31.64
N ASN A 32 3.17 22.24 30.76
CA ASN A 32 4.42 22.86 30.32
C ASN A 32 4.34 23.32 28.86
N PRO A 33 4.41 24.64 28.58
CA PRO A 33 4.34 25.19 27.22
C PRO A 33 5.61 24.97 26.37
N ALA A 34 6.66 24.32 26.89
CA ALA A 34 7.93 24.13 26.20
C ALA A 34 8.44 22.68 26.27
N ILE A 35 7.62 21.71 25.85
CA ILE A 35 8.09 20.32 25.72
C ILE A 35 8.96 20.20 24.47
N ARG A 36 10.27 20.10 24.70
CA ARG A 36 11.21 19.76 23.63
C ARG A 36 11.26 18.24 23.45
N VAL A 37 10.85 17.77 22.29
CA VAL A 37 10.89 16.36 21.91
C VAL A 37 12.04 16.12 20.94
N GLU A 38 13.04 15.35 21.37
CA GLU A 38 14.23 15.06 20.56
C GLU A 38 14.09 13.76 19.76
N ASN A 39 13.20 12.84 20.18
CA ASN A 39 13.10 11.48 19.63
C ASN A 39 11.70 11.16 19.10
N ILE A 40 11.05 12.13 18.44
CA ILE A 40 9.75 11.95 17.80
C ILE A 40 9.84 12.51 16.38
N ALA A 41 9.22 11.83 15.42
CA ALA A 41 9.15 12.24 14.03
C ALA A 41 7.70 12.26 13.54
N ALA A 42 7.35 13.29 12.76
CA ALA A 42 6.17 13.24 11.91
C ALA A 42 6.45 12.31 10.72
N VAL A 43 5.55 11.38 10.45
CA VAL A 43 5.74 10.34 9.43
C VAL A 43 4.53 10.20 8.51
N MET A 44 4.79 9.81 7.27
CA MET A 44 3.82 9.34 6.29
C MET A 44 3.78 7.82 6.37
N VAL A 45 2.57 7.26 6.36
CA VAL A 45 2.36 5.82 6.45
C VAL A 45 1.56 5.38 5.23
N THR A 46 2.09 4.41 4.48
CA THR A 46 1.46 3.85 3.29
C THR A 46 1.43 2.34 3.36
N ALA A 47 0.42 1.73 2.75
CA ALA A 47 0.31 0.28 2.59
C ALA A 47 -0.45 -0.02 1.30
N ASP A 48 -0.12 -1.15 0.68
CA ASP A 48 -0.85 -1.66 -0.46
C ASP A 48 -1.90 -2.67 0.02
N LEU A 49 -3.17 -2.35 -0.22
CA LEU A 49 -4.29 -3.24 0.11
C LEU A 49 -4.66 -4.05 -1.14
N GLY A 50 -4.33 -5.33 -1.13
CA GLY A 50 -4.63 -6.24 -2.23
C GLY A 50 -6.15 -6.42 -2.46
N PRO A 51 -6.58 -6.78 -3.68
CA PRO A 51 -7.99 -6.91 -4.04
C PRO A 51 -8.74 -8.03 -3.29
N PHE A 52 -8.00 -8.98 -2.70
CA PHE A 52 -8.55 -10.13 -1.97
C PHE A 52 -8.25 -10.10 -0.46
N GLU A 53 -7.71 -8.99 0.04
CA GLU A 53 -7.45 -8.83 1.47
C GLU A 53 -8.77 -8.79 2.25
N LYS A 54 -8.84 -9.58 3.32
CA LYS A 54 -10.05 -9.75 4.14
C LYS A 54 -9.86 -9.07 5.49
N PRO A 55 -10.95 -8.58 6.12
CA PRO A 55 -10.89 -8.10 7.48
C PRO A 55 -10.21 -9.12 8.41
N GLY A 56 -9.27 -8.65 9.23
CA GLY A 56 -8.44 -9.46 10.11
C GLY A 56 -7.11 -9.91 9.51
N SER A 57 -6.90 -9.82 8.19
CA SER A 57 -5.58 -10.06 7.59
C SER A 57 -4.58 -8.99 8.00
N ARG A 58 -3.29 -9.29 7.82
CA ARG A 58 -2.21 -8.35 8.07
C ARG A 58 -1.50 -8.02 6.77
N ILE A 59 -1.23 -6.73 6.56
CA ILE A 59 -0.50 -6.22 5.41
C ILE A 59 0.75 -5.48 5.86
N ASP A 60 1.71 -5.39 4.96
CA ASP A 60 2.95 -4.64 5.18
C ASP A 60 2.70 -3.14 5.09
N VAL A 61 3.46 -2.39 5.89
CA VAL A 61 3.36 -0.94 5.96
C VAL A 61 4.73 -0.34 5.72
N THR A 62 4.78 0.70 4.89
CA THR A 62 5.95 1.55 4.71
C THR A 62 5.74 2.87 5.43
N VAL A 63 6.77 3.31 6.15
CA VAL A 63 6.77 4.54 6.93
C VAL A 63 7.93 5.40 6.49
N SER A 64 7.65 6.67 6.18
CA SER A 64 8.64 7.64 5.72
C SER A 64 8.57 8.90 6.56
N SER A 65 9.71 9.45 6.99
CA SER A 65 9.74 10.74 7.68
C SER A 65 9.22 11.86 6.76
N ILE A 66 8.39 12.76 7.30
CA ILE A 66 7.90 13.97 6.62
C ILE A 66 8.79 15.19 6.93
N GLY A 67 9.68 15.10 7.92
CA GLY A 67 10.53 16.21 8.37
C GLY A 67 11.98 15.83 8.60
N ASP A 68 12.62 16.55 9.52
CA ASP A 68 14.07 16.55 9.75
C ASP A 68 14.58 15.33 10.54
N ALA A 69 13.82 14.24 10.61
CA ALA A 69 14.27 13.03 11.29
C ALA A 69 15.52 12.49 10.59
N THR A 70 16.60 12.30 11.35
CA THR A 70 17.87 11.78 10.84
C THR A 70 17.84 10.26 10.63
N SER A 71 16.98 9.56 11.36
CA SER A 71 16.75 8.12 11.25
C SER A 71 15.41 7.72 11.88
N LEU A 72 14.77 6.69 11.33
CA LEU A 72 13.63 5.98 11.89
C LEU A 72 14.04 4.68 12.62
N GLN A 73 15.33 4.39 12.68
CA GLN A 73 15.85 3.18 13.32
C GLN A 73 15.42 3.09 14.78
N GLY A 74 14.85 1.95 15.17
CA GLY A 74 14.41 1.72 16.55
C GLY A 74 13.13 2.50 16.93
N GLY A 75 12.52 3.22 15.99
CA GLY A 75 11.25 3.88 16.19
C GLY A 75 10.10 2.88 16.33
N ILE A 76 9.03 3.33 16.98
CA ILE A 76 7.75 2.61 17.07
C ILE A 76 6.67 3.49 16.45
N LEU A 77 5.94 2.94 15.50
CA LEU A 77 4.74 3.54 14.95
C LEU A 77 3.58 3.29 15.90
N LEU A 78 2.99 4.37 16.40
CA LEU A 78 1.76 4.32 17.17
C LEU A 78 0.58 4.04 16.25
N GLN A 79 -0.50 3.52 16.81
CA GLN A 79 -1.69 3.13 16.04
C GLN A 79 -2.16 4.26 15.12
N THR A 80 -2.05 4.03 13.82
CA THR A 80 -2.28 5.01 12.76
C THR A 80 -3.31 4.44 11.78
N PRO A 81 -4.46 5.11 11.58
CA PRO A 81 -5.44 4.67 10.60
C PRO A 81 -4.94 4.95 9.18
N LEU A 82 -5.10 3.96 8.30
CA LEU A 82 -4.87 4.07 6.86
C LEU A 82 -6.19 4.33 6.16
N ILE A 83 -6.27 5.47 5.49
CA ILE A 83 -7.49 6.03 4.94
C ILE A 83 -7.43 5.92 3.41
N GLY A 84 -8.48 5.37 2.81
CA GLY A 84 -8.62 5.27 1.36
C GLY A 84 -8.97 6.61 0.71
N PRO A 85 -8.97 6.70 -0.64
CA PRO A 85 -9.33 7.91 -1.37
C PRO A 85 -10.77 8.38 -1.12
N ASP A 86 -11.63 7.49 -0.65
CA ASP A 86 -13.02 7.73 -0.24
C ASP A 86 -13.15 8.31 1.19
N GLY A 87 -12.03 8.49 1.92
CA GLY A 87 -12.02 9.00 3.28
C GLY A 87 -12.34 7.94 4.34
N ILE A 88 -12.43 6.67 3.98
CA ILE A 88 -12.78 5.57 4.87
C ILE A 88 -11.52 4.87 5.39
N VAL A 89 -11.52 4.43 6.65
CA VAL A 89 -10.43 3.62 7.22
C VAL A 89 -10.52 2.19 6.69
N TYR A 90 -9.46 1.74 6.01
CA TYR A 90 -9.34 0.37 5.51
C TYR A 90 -8.47 -0.52 6.38
N ALA A 91 -7.47 0.06 7.05
CA ALA A 91 -6.55 -0.69 7.89
C ALA A 91 -6.00 0.17 9.04
N LEU A 92 -5.52 -0.48 10.10
CA LEU A 92 -4.88 0.14 11.26
C LEU A 92 -3.43 -0.31 11.34
N ALA A 93 -2.49 0.60 11.11
CA ALA A 93 -1.05 0.36 11.16
C ALA A 93 -0.46 0.62 12.55
N GLN A 94 0.43 -0.25 13.03
CA GLN A 94 1.21 -0.05 14.25
C GLN A 94 2.42 -1.00 14.30
N GLY A 95 3.44 -0.64 15.08
CA GLY A 95 4.51 -1.56 15.45
C GLY A 95 5.91 -0.97 15.33
N SER A 96 6.91 -1.79 15.64
CA SER A 96 8.32 -1.43 15.54
C SER A 96 8.75 -1.33 14.08
N LEU A 97 9.47 -0.26 13.74
CA LEU A 97 10.02 -0.06 12.41
C LEU A 97 11.30 -0.86 12.23
N VAL A 98 11.41 -1.51 11.08
CA VAL A 98 12.65 -2.11 10.60
C VAL A 98 13.13 -1.28 9.41
N ILE A 99 14.38 -0.82 9.48
CA ILE A 99 15.04 -0.15 8.36
C ILE A 99 16.06 -1.11 7.71
N GLY A 100 16.37 -0.92 6.43
CA GLY A 100 17.38 -1.71 5.71
C GLY A 100 18.75 -1.67 6.42
N GLY A 101 19.41 -2.83 6.53
CA GLY A 101 20.56 -3.06 7.41
C GLY A 101 21.90 -2.44 6.97
N LEU A 102 22.63 -1.96 7.98
CA LEU A 102 24.05 -1.64 8.17
C LEU A 102 24.81 -0.77 7.14
N ALA A 103 25.08 0.48 7.53
CA ALA A 103 26.26 1.22 7.09
C ALA A 103 27.50 0.66 7.80
N ALA A 104 28.35 -0.06 7.05
CA ALA A 104 29.73 -0.34 7.44
C ALA A 104 30.64 0.06 6.27
N GLY A 105 30.75 1.37 6.03
CA GLY A 105 31.76 1.94 5.16
C GLY A 105 33.03 2.18 5.97
N ASN A 106 34.10 1.44 5.67
CA ASN A 106 35.44 1.78 6.13
C ASN A 106 35.77 3.24 5.78
N ALA A 107 36.55 3.89 6.64
CA ALA A 107 36.80 5.34 6.74
C ALA A 107 37.37 6.08 5.50
N SER A 108 37.21 5.58 4.27
CA SER A 108 37.78 6.18 3.06
C SER A 108 36.82 6.38 1.89
N THR A 109 35.64 5.75 1.86
CA THR A 109 34.65 5.98 0.78
C THR A 109 33.23 5.85 1.32
N GLY A 110 32.61 6.97 1.69
CA GLY A 110 31.23 7.02 2.14
C GLY A 110 30.26 6.71 1.00
N VAL A 111 29.84 5.46 0.90
CA VAL A 111 28.67 5.08 0.10
C VAL A 111 27.56 4.69 1.07
N THR A 112 26.69 5.63 1.36
CA THR A 112 25.47 5.39 2.13
C THR A 112 24.47 4.69 1.21
N VAL A 113 24.36 3.35 1.29
CA VAL A 113 23.38 2.57 0.50
C VAL A 113 21.97 2.59 1.13
N ASN A 114 21.81 3.18 2.31
CA ASN A 114 20.57 3.08 3.08
C ASN A 114 19.83 4.43 3.19
N HIS A 115 18.50 4.37 3.17
CA HIS A 115 17.59 5.48 3.48
C HIS A 115 17.17 5.37 4.95
N PRO A 116 17.89 5.97 5.92
CA PRO A 116 17.56 5.83 7.34
C PRO A 116 16.22 6.46 7.70
N THR A 117 15.66 7.31 6.84
CA THR A 117 14.38 8.00 7.00
C THR A 117 13.17 7.22 6.49
N VAL A 118 13.37 5.99 6.02
CA VAL A 118 12.31 5.09 5.54
C VAL A 118 12.44 3.75 6.25
N GLY A 119 11.33 3.27 6.81
CA GLY A 119 11.23 1.98 7.47
C GLY A 119 10.01 1.19 7.00
N ARG A 120 10.03 -0.11 7.25
CA ARG A 120 8.91 -1.01 6.99
C ARG A 120 8.48 -1.70 8.28
N ILE A 121 7.20 -1.96 8.40
CA ILE A 121 6.62 -2.80 9.45
C ILE A 121 5.97 -3.99 8.75
N PRO A 122 6.67 -5.13 8.67
CA PRO A 122 6.09 -6.34 8.09
C PRO A 122 4.84 -6.76 8.86
N ASN A 123 3.74 -7.05 8.18
CA ASN A 123 2.44 -7.39 8.77
C ASN A 123 1.97 -6.35 9.83
N GLY A 124 2.37 -5.10 9.63
CA GLY A 124 2.20 -3.99 10.57
C GLY A 124 0.81 -3.37 10.58
N ALA A 125 -0.01 -3.59 9.54
CA ALA A 125 -1.38 -3.11 9.50
C ALA A 125 -2.37 -4.26 9.56
N ASN A 126 -3.41 -4.10 10.39
CA ASN A 126 -4.57 -5.00 10.39
C ASN A 126 -5.64 -4.43 9.46
N VAL A 127 -6.14 -5.25 8.53
CA VAL A 127 -7.21 -4.87 7.61
C VAL A 127 -8.53 -4.87 8.37
N GLU A 128 -9.23 -3.73 8.40
CA GLU A 128 -10.55 -3.59 9.01
C GLU A 128 -11.67 -3.71 7.96
N ARG A 129 -11.34 -3.43 6.69
CA ARG A 129 -12.29 -3.42 5.59
C ARG A 129 -11.69 -3.99 4.31
N ALA A 130 -12.39 -4.91 3.68
CA ALA A 130 -12.06 -5.37 2.33
C ALA A 130 -12.36 -4.26 1.31
N VAL A 131 -11.55 -4.19 0.26
CA VAL A 131 -11.92 -3.44 -0.95
C VAL A 131 -13.10 -4.16 -1.61
N ALA A 132 -14.11 -3.41 -2.05
CA ALA A 132 -15.28 -3.96 -2.75
C ALA A 132 -14.95 -4.46 -4.18
N ALA A 133 -13.74 -4.96 -4.41
CA ALA A 133 -13.31 -5.62 -5.63
C ALA A 133 -13.50 -7.15 -5.52
N GLY A 134 -14.59 -7.58 -4.87
CA GLY A 134 -14.93 -8.99 -4.79
C GLY A 134 -15.31 -9.51 -6.18
N MET A 135 -14.68 -10.61 -6.60
CA MET A 135 -15.11 -11.39 -7.75
C MET A 135 -16.63 -11.63 -7.65
N PRO A 136 -17.44 -11.30 -8.69
CA PRO A 136 -18.89 -11.52 -8.63
C PRO A 136 -19.20 -12.99 -8.36
N GLN A 137 -20.23 -13.27 -7.55
CA GLN A 137 -20.67 -14.66 -7.30
C GLN A 137 -21.11 -15.38 -8.58
N THR A 138 -21.59 -14.60 -9.55
CA THR A 138 -21.95 -15.09 -10.88
C THR A 138 -21.33 -14.17 -11.93
N ILE A 139 -20.66 -14.74 -12.92
CA ILE A 139 -20.11 -14.00 -14.06
C ILE A 139 -20.69 -14.60 -15.34
N ASP A 140 -21.43 -13.81 -16.11
CA ASP A 140 -21.93 -14.22 -17.44
C ASP A 140 -20.96 -13.83 -18.56
N VAL A 141 -20.27 -12.70 -18.40
CA VAL A 141 -19.32 -12.15 -19.36
C VAL A 141 -18.10 -11.64 -18.61
N LEU A 142 -16.91 -12.02 -19.08
CA LEU A 142 -15.63 -11.51 -18.61
C LEU A 142 -14.96 -10.71 -19.73
N GLU A 143 -14.40 -9.56 -19.40
CA GLU A 143 -13.58 -8.77 -20.32
C GLU A 143 -12.12 -8.89 -19.90
N ILE A 144 -11.28 -9.36 -20.81
CA ILE A 144 -9.86 -9.58 -20.61
C ILE A 144 -9.13 -8.48 -21.37
N GLU A 145 -8.30 -7.72 -20.66
CA GLU A 145 -7.49 -6.67 -21.25
C GLU A 145 -6.02 -7.10 -21.28
N LEU A 146 -5.41 -6.99 -22.46
CA LEU A 146 -3.99 -7.29 -22.66
C LEU A 146 -3.14 -6.07 -22.32
N ASP A 147 -1.96 -6.31 -21.73
CA ASP A 147 -1.02 -5.24 -21.36
C ASP A 147 -0.50 -4.47 -22.60
N ARG A 148 -0.44 -5.13 -23.77
CA ARG A 148 -0.02 -4.51 -25.03
C ARG A 148 -1.13 -4.52 -26.07
N ALA A 149 -1.42 -3.35 -26.63
CA ALA A 149 -2.35 -3.18 -27.74
C ALA A 149 -1.71 -3.61 -29.07
N ASP A 150 -1.98 -4.83 -29.51
CA ASP A 150 -1.65 -5.29 -30.86
C ASP A 150 -2.64 -6.39 -31.29
N SER A 151 -3.11 -6.28 -32.53
CA SER A 151 -4.02 -7.23 -33.19
C SER A 151 -3.52 -8.67 -33.22
N THR A 152 -2.19 -8.88 -33.28
CA THR A 152 -1.62 -10.24 -33.38
C THR A 152 -1.70 -11.00 -32.04
N PRO A 153 -1.25 -10.43 -30.90
CA PRO A 153 -1.50 -10.99 -29.56
C PRO A 153 -2.98 -11.24 -29.26
N ILE A 154 -3.86 -10.27 -29.58
CA ILE A 154 -5.32 -10.41 -29.40
C ILE A 154 -5.84 -11.67 -30.08
N LYS A 155 -5.49 -11.84 -31.37
CA LYS A 155 -5.94 -13.00 -32.13
C LYS A 155 -5.43 -14.31 -31.53
N ARG A 156 -4.14 -14.36 -31.19
CA ARG A 156 -3.53 -15.56 -30.58
C ARG A 156 -4.18 -15.93 -29.25
N ALA A 157 -4.42 -14.96 -28.39
CA ALA A 157 -5.10 -15.17 -27.11
C ALA A 157 -6.56 -15.64 -27.32
N THR A 158 -7.28 -15.04 -28.26
CA THR A 158 -8.65 -15.46 -28.63
C THR A 158 -8.66 -16.90 -29.14
N ASP A 159 -7.76 -17.26 -30.05
CA ASP A 159 -7.64 -18.61 -30.62
C ASP A 159 -7.29 -19.65 -29.53
N ALA A 160 -6.39 -19.30 -28.61
CA ALA A 160 -6.01 -20.15 -27.48
C ALA A 160 -7.21 -20.39 -26.54
N LEU A 161 -7.93 -19.34 -26.15
CA LEU A 161 -9.14 -19.44 -25.32
C LEU A 161 -10.19 -20.34 -25.99
N ASN A 162 -10.51 -20.10 -27.25
CA ASN A 162 -11.51 -20.90 -27.96
C ASN A 162 -11.09 -22.38 -28.10
N THR A 163 -9.78 -22.64 -28.21
CA THR A 163 -9.23 -24.01 -28.27
C THR A 163 -9.33 -24.71 -26.92
N THR A 164 -8.94 -24.06 -25.81
CA THR A 164 -8.97 -24.62 -24.46
C THR A 164 -10.38 -24.99 -24.02
N PHE A 165 -11.37 -24.13 -24.31
CA PHE A 165 -12.75 -24.40 -23.94
C PHE A 165 -13.52 -25.23 -24.99
N GLY A 166 -12.93 -25.47 -26.17
CA GLY A 166 -13.53 -26.28 -27.24
C GLY A 166 -14.76 -25.65 -27.92
N VAL A 167 -15.07 -24.40 -27.60
CA VAL A 167 -16.22 -23.63 -28.11
C VAL A 167 -15.83 -22.17 -28.34
N PRO A 168 -16.48 -21.45 -29.28
CA PRO A 168 -16.17 -20.06 -29.60
C PRO A 168 -16.75 -19.10 -28.54
N ILE A 169 -16.14 -19.08 -27.36
CA ILE A 169 -16.57 -18.25 -26.22
C ILE A 169 -15.82 -16.92 -26.13
N ALA A 170 -14.63 -16.82 -26.74
CA ALA A 170 -13.81 -15.61 -26.76
C ALA A 170 -13.99 -14.86 -28.09
N THR A 171 -14.24 -13.57 -28.01
CA THR A 171 -14.39 -12.67 -29.17
C THR A 171 -13.55 -11.40 -28.95
N PRO A 172 -12.66 -11.02 -29.89
CA PRO A 172 -11.92 -9.77 -29.79
C PRO A 172 -12.87 -8.58 -29.96
N ILE A 173 -12.77 -7.59 -29.07
CA ILE A 173 -13.57 -6.36 -29.15
C ILE A 173 -12.79 -5.30 -29.92
N ASP A 174 -11.51 -5.12 -29.58
CA ASP A 174 -10.60 -4.14 -30.18
C ASP A 174 -9.15 -4.66 -30.16
N GLY A 175 -8.16 -3.78 -30.33
CA GLY A 175 -6.74 -4.13 -30.33
C GLY A 175 -6.14 -4.46 -28.96
N ARG A 176 -6.91 -4.38 -27.86
CA ARG A 176 -6.45 -4.63 -26.49
C ARG A 176 -7.42 -5.45 -25.62
N SER A 177 -8.69 -5.55 -26.00
CA SER A 177 -9.73 -6.21 -25.21
C SER A 177 -10.35 -7.44 -25.89
N ILE A 178 -10.58 -8.49 -25.11
CA ILE A 178 -11.26 -9.73 -25.50
C ILE A 178 -12.48 -9.93 -24.61
N ARG A 179 -13.65 -10.17 -25.21
CA ARG A 179 -14.87 -10.57 -24.50
C ARG A 179 -14.97 -12.08 -24.42
N LEU A 180 -15.09 -12.62 -23.23
CA LEU A 180 -15.31 -14.03 -22.96
C LEU A 180 -16.74 -14.25 -22.45
N GLN A 181 -17.54 -15.02 -23.17
CA GLN A 181 -18.82 -15.51 -22.65
C GLN A 181 -18.57 -16.69 -21.73
N VAL A 182 -18.90 -16.55 -20.45
CA VAL A 182 -18.61 -17.58 -19.45
C VAL A 182 -19.53 -18.79 -19.67
N PRO A 183 -18.97 -19.99 -19.91
CA PRO A 183 -19.78 -21.20 -20.06
C PRO A 183 -20.61 -21.48 -18.79
N PRO A 184 -21.81 -22.06 -18.91
CA PRO A 184 -22.69 -22.31 -17.76
C PRO A 184 -22.02 -22.99 -16.56
N ASP A 185 -21.12 -23.94 -16.83
CA ASP A 185 -20.39 -24.71 -15.81
C ASP A 185 -19.44 -23.84 -14.96
N TYR A 186 -19.00 -22.70 -15.50
CA TYR A 186 -18.08 -21.77 -14.84
C TYR A 186 -18.77 -20.53 -14.27
N ARG A 187 -20.04 -20.26 -14.61
CA ARG A 187 -20.74 -19.03 -14.19
C ARG A 187 -20.78 -18.85 -12.68
N GLN A 188 -20.99 -19.94 -11.93
CA GLN A 188 -21.00 -19.94 -10.46
C GLN A 188 -19.66 -20.37 -9.85
N ARG A 189 -18.63 -20.56 -10.68
CA ARG A 189 -17.30 -21.03 -10.29
C ARG A 189 -16.22 -20.09 -10.84
N PRO A 190 -16.28 -18.78 -10.51
CA PRO A 190 -15.41 -17.77 -11.10
C PRO A 190 -13.93 -17.98 -10.75
N ILE A 191 -13.64 -18.59 -9.59
CA ILE A 191 -12.26 -18.92 -9.18
C ILE A 191 -11.67 -20.02 -10.07
N ASP A 192 -12.45 -21.06 -10.37
CA ASP A 192 -12.00 -22.14 -11.26
C ASP A 192 -11.79 -21.64 -12.68
N LEU A 193 -12.66 -20.72 -13.15
CA LEU A 193 -12.46 -20.04 -14.43
C LEU A 193 -11.17 -19.23 -14.45
N GLN A 194 -10.91 -18.43 -13.40
CA GLN A 194 -9.69 -17.63 -13.32
C GLN A 194 -8.44 -18.51 -13.32
N ALA A 195 -8.45 -19.62 -12.57
CA ALA A 195 -7.34 -20.56 -12.55
C ALA A 195 -7.06 -21.16 -13.94
N GLU A 196 -8.09 -21.51 -14.70
CA GLU A 196 -7.93 -22.02 -16.07
C GLU A 196 -7.34 -20.97 -17.01
N LEU A 197 -7.69 -19.69 -16.82
CA LEU A 197 -7.15 -18.58 -17.59
C LEU A 197 -5.68 -18.28 -17.27
N GLU A 198 -5.22 -18.51 -16.04
CA GLU A 198 -3.83 -18.29 -15.62
C GLU A 198 -2.85 -19.33 -16.21
N ILE A 199 -3.35 -20.45 -16.73
CA ILE A 199 -2.54 -21.57 -17.24
C ILE A 199 -2.29 -21.48 -18.76
N LEU A 200 -2.99 -20.58 -19.47
CA LEU A 200 -2.93 -20.35 -20.91
C LEU A 200 -1.70 -19.52 -21.35
#